data_AF-A0A7X7NFJ7-F1
#
_entry.id   AF-A0A7X7NFJ7-F1
#
_cell.length_a   1.000
_cell.length_b   1.000
_cell.length_c   1.000
_cell.angle_alpha   90.00
_cell.angle_beta   90.00
_cell.angle_gamma   90.00
#
_symmetry.space_group_name_H-M   'P 1'
#
loop_
_entity.id
_entity.type
_entity.pdbx_description
1 polymer ?
#
loop_
_entity_poly.entity_id
_entity_poly.type
_entity_poly.pdbx_seq_one_letter_code
_entity_poly.pdbx_strand_id
1 'polypeptide(L)' 'MKTIVDFDFDFNTAIKKKEIPALCNSNFIFKNNNILFIGPPGVGKTHLATALGSGE' A
#
# COMPACT_ATOMS: atom_id res chain seq x y z
N MET A 1 1.53 3.98 14.43
CA MET A 1 1.45 2.96 13.35
C MET A 1 0.68 3.59 12.21
N LYS A 2 1.08 3.40 10.94
CA LYS A 2 0.34 3.94 9.79
C LYS A 2 -0.55 2.84 9.25
N THR A 3 -1.84 3.09 9.03
CA THR A 3 -2.79 2.11 8.48
C THR A 3 -3.20 2.49 7.05
N ILE A 4 -3.84 1.56 6.34
CA ILE A 4 -4.39 1.83 5.01
C ILE A 4 -5.55 2.81 5.09
N VAL A 5 -6.30 2.80 6.19
CA VAL A 5 -7.43 3.70 6.44
C VAL A 5 -6.97 5.16 6.57
N ASP A 6 -5.76 5.37 7.09
CA ASP A 6 -5.12 6.70 7.23
C ASP A 6 -4.54 7.23 5.91
N PHE A 7 -4.54 6.44 4.83
CA PHE A 7 -3.96 6.87 3.56
C PHE A 7 -4.95 7.74 2.78
N ASP A 8 -4.57 8.98 2.51
CA ASP A 8 -5.30 9.88 1.63
C ASP A 8 -5.05 9.50 0.17
N PHE A 9 -6.06 8.91 -0.48
CA PHE A 9 -5.99 8.50 -1.88
C PHE A 9 -6.20 9.66 -2.86
N ASP A 10 -6.74 10.80 -2.41
CA ASP A 10 -6.90 12.00 -3.23
C ASP A 10 -5.57 12.76 -3.34
N PHE A 11 -4.70 12.65 -2.33
CA PHE A 11 -3.32 13.16 -2.36
C PHE A 11 -2.48 12.56 -3.50
N ASN A 12 -2.61 11.25 -3.77
CA ASN A 12 -1.89 10.58 -4.85
C ASN A 12 -2.82 9.67 -5.66
N THR A 13 -3.46 10.28 -6.66
CA THR A 13 -4.42 9.64 -7.56
C THR A 13 -3.82 8.57 -8.48
N ALA A 14 -2.49 8.49 -8.60
CA ALA A 14 -1.82 7.42 -9.35
C ALA A 14 -1.93 6.07 -8.62
N ILE A 15 -2.17 6.07 -7.30
CA ILE A 15 -2.41 4.86 -6.53
C ILE A 15 -3.89 4.48 -6.66
N LYS A 16 -4.14 3.33 -7.28
CA LYS A 16 -5.51 2.84 -7.46
C LYS A 16 -6.03 2.22 -6.16
N LYS A 17 -6.85 2.97 -5.42
CA LYS A 17 -7.53 2.50 -4.20
C LYS A 17 -8.19 1.12 -4.34
N LYS A 18 -8.73 0.79 -5.52
CA LYS A 18 -9.37 -0.50 -5.80
C LYS A 18 -8.42 -1.70 -5.74
N GLU A 19 -7.13 -1.50 -5.97
CA GLU A 19 -6.12 -2.58 -5.96
C GLU A 19 -5.58 -2.86 -4.54
N ILE A 20 -5.68 -1.88 -3.64
CA ILE A 20 -5.11 -1.97 -2.28
C ILE A 20 -5.73 -3.09 -1.41
N PRO A 21 -7.06 -3.29 -1.36
CA PRO A 21 -7.66 -4.36 -0.53
C PRO A 21 -7.11 -5.76 -0.84
N ALA A 22 -6.76 -6.02 -2.10
CA ALA A 22 -6.15 -7.31 -2.49
C ALA A 22 -4.75 -7.49 -1.90
N LEU A 23 -4.01 -6.40 -1.69
CA LEU A 23 -2.69 -6.40 -1.05
C LEU A 23 -2.82 -6.54 0.48
N CYS A 24 -3.84 -5.92 1.10
CA CYS A 24 -4.11 -6.03 2.54
C CYS A 24 -4.37 -7.48 2.99
N ASN A 25 -5.02 -8.27 2.14
CA ASN A 25 -5.27 -9.69 2.40
C ASN A 25 -3.98 -10.55 2.43
N SER A 26 -2.80 -9.96 2.24
CA SER A 26 -1.49 -10.62 2.32
C SER A 26 -1.32 -11.83 1.38
N ASN A 27 -2.18 -11.97 0.37
CA ASN A 27 -2.17 -13.10 -0.57
C ASN A 27 -0.91 -13.13 -1.44
N PHE A 28 -0.22 -12.00 -1.55
CA PHE A 28 1.07 -11.90 -2.24
C PHE A 28 2.15 -12.75 -1.56
N ILE A 29 2.07 -12.96 -0.24
CA ILE A 29 3.01 -13.80 0.53
C ILE A 29 2.89 -15.25 0.07
N PHE A 30 1.66 -15.80 0.08
CA PHE A 30 1.41 -17.19 -0.35
C PHE A 30 1.74 -17.43 -1.82
N LYS A 31 1.65 -16.39 -2.65
CA LYS A 31 1.97 -16.43 -4.08
C LYS A 31 3.45 -16.16 -4.39
N ASN A 32 4.29 -15.90 -3.39
CA ASN A 32 5.68 -15.47 -3.56
C ASN A 32 5.83 -14.26 -4.50
N ASN A 33 4.86 -13.35 -4.46
CA ASN A 33 4.84 -12.14 -5.28
C ASN A 33 5.41 -10.97 -4.48
N ASN A 34 6.37 -10.27 -5.07
CA ASN A 34 6.90 -9.04 -4.50
C ASN A 34 5.98 -7.86 -4.79
N ILE A 35 5.89 -6.93 -3.85
CA ILE A 35 5.23 -5.63 -4.04
C ILE A 35 6.31 -4.56 -4.17
N LEU A 36 6.22 -3.73 -5.21
CA LEU A 36 7.15 -2.63 -5.46
C LEU A 36 6.39 -1.33 -5.69
N PHE A 37 6.59 -0.35 -4.82
CA PHE A 37 6.08 1.02 -4.99
C PHE A 37 7.16 1.91 -5.62
N ILE A 38 6.87 2.50 -6.78
CA ILE A 38 7.81 3.36 -7.53
C ILE A 38 7.22 4.76 -7.68
N GLY A 39 8.05 5.78 -7.46
CA GLY A 39 7.68 7.17 -7.69
C GLY A 39 8.57 8.17 -6.95
N PRO A 40 8.37 9.49 -7.19
CA PRO A 40 9.14 10.59 -6.58
C PRO A 40 9.13 10.56 -5.03
N PRO A 41 10.06 11.23 -4.35
CA PRO A 41 10.00 11.37 -2.89
C PRO A 41 8.69 12.03 -2.43
N GLY A 42 8.18 11.68 -1.25
CA GLY A 42 6.97 12.27 -0.66
C GLY A 42 5.62 11.70 -1.12
N VAL A 43 5.56 10.82 -2.12
CA VAL A 43 4.28 10.33 -2.72
C VAL A 43 3.57 9.20 -1.95
N GLY A 44 3.94 8.95 -0.69
CA GLY A 44 3.22 7.98 0.17
C GLY A 44 3.72 6.52 0.13
N LYS A 45 4.82 6.22 -0.56
CA LYS A 45 5.38 4.85 -0.68
C LYS A 45 5.65 4.17 0.67
N THR A 46 6.32 4.87 1.59
CA THR A 46 6.64 4.33 2.92
C THR A 46 5.39 4.13 3.76
N HIS A 47 4.40 5.02 3.67
CA HIS A 47 3.12 4.83 4.36
C HIS A 47 2.46 3.53 3.92
N LEU A 48 2.32 3.31 2.61
CA LEU A 48 1.72 2.09 2.07
C LEU A 48 2.48 0.83 2.49
N ALA A 49 3.82 0.84 2.40
CA ALA A 49 4.63 -0.30 2.80
C ALA A 49 4.48 -0.62 4.30
N THR A 50 4.52 0.39 5.17
CA THR A 50 4.28 0.22 6.61
C THR A 50 2.87 -0.28 6.88
N ALA A 51 1.87 0.29 6.22
CA ALA A 51 0.47 -0.08 6.43
C ALA A 51 0.17 -1.52 6.00
N LEU A 52 0.72 -2.00 4.88
CA LEU A 52 0.60 -3.39 4.47
C LEU A 52 1.32 -4.37 5.42
N GLY A 53 2.47 -3.97 5.98
CA GLY A 53 3.20 -4.79 6.95
C GLY A 53 2.59 -4.79 8.36
N SER A 54 1.67 -3.87 8.65
CA SER A 54 1.05 -3.66 9.96
C SER A 54 -0.06 -4.66 10.29
N GLY A 55 -0.64 -5.33 9.27
CA GLY A 55 -1.56 -6.47 9.45
C GLY A 55 -3.02 -6.12 9.79
N GLU A 56 -3.45 -4.86 9.66
CA GLU A 56 -4.84 -4.40 9.85
C GLU A 56 -5.47 -3.84 8.57
#